data_AF-A0A7J8VBV7-F1
#
_entry.id   AF-A0A7J8VBV7-F1
#
_cell.length_a   1.000
_cell.length_b   1.000
_cell.length_c   1.000
_cell.angle_alpha   90.00
_cell.angle_beta   90.00
_cell.angle_gamma   90.00
#
_symmetry.space_group_name_H-M   'P 1'
#
loop_
_entity.id
_entity.type
_entity.pdbx_description
1 polymer ?
#
loop_
_entity_poly.entity_id
_entity_poly.type
_entity_poly.pdbx_seq_one_letter_code
_entity_poly.pdbx_strand_id
1 'polypeptide(L)'
;MDSIAAEIGAIIIVLDVYLAMGWKGKGSLIIEIGSNEVFSWIENKRLRPWMLQSIFKDIKNRMDKVECLRHGAEYIMSDVVEFLLKSWLAVSV
;
A
#
# COMPACT_ATOMS: atom_id res chain seq x y z
N MET A 1 -0.16 -20.19 -3.05
CA MET A 1 -0.58 -18.82 -3.40
C MET A 1 0.63 -18.10 -3.95
N ASP A 2 0.49 -17.44 -5.10
CA ASP A 2 1.58 -16.68 -5.70
C ASP A 2 1.96 -15.51 -4.78
N SER A 3 3.22 -15.45 -4.34
CA SER A 3 3.73 -14.41 -3.43
C SER A 3 3.40 -12.99 -3.93
N ILE A 4 3.47 -12.79 -5.24
CA ILE A 4 3.14 -11.53 -5.92
C ILE A 4 1.68 -11.13 -5.74
N ALA A 5 0.75 -12.09 -5.88
CA ALA A 5 -0.67 -11.81 -5.76
C ALA A 5 -1.05 -11.45 -4.31
N ALA A 6 -0.44 -12.13 -3.33
CA ALA A 6 -0.62 -11.83 -1.92
C ALA A 6 -0.13 -10.41 -1.59
N GLU A 7 1.02 -10.02 -2.11
CA GLU A 7 1.61 -8.70 -1.89
C GLU A 7 0.80 -7.56 -2.52
N ILE A 8 0.34 -7.74 -3.77
CA ILE A 8 -0.60 -6.81 -4.42
C ILE A 8 -1.89 -6.68 -3.60
N GLY A 9 -2.42 -7.78 -3.08
CA GLY A 9 -3.59 -7.79 -2.20
C GLY A 9 -3.37 -6.99 -0.92
N ALA A 10 -2.20 -7.15 -0.28
CA ALA A 10 -1.85 -6.41 0.93
C ALA A 10 -1.79 -4.89 0.70
N ILE A 11 -1.20 -4.45 -0.42
CA ILE A 11 -1.14 -3.03 -0.80
C ILE A 11 -2.55 -2.44 -0.95
N ILE A 12 -3.46 -3.16 -1.61
CA ILE A 12 -4.85 -2.74 -1.80
C ILE A 12 -5.56 -2.60 -0.46
N ILE A 13 -5.43 -3.59 0.43
CA ILE A 13 -6.07 -3.58 1.75
C ILE A 13 -5.56 -2.42 2.60
N VAL A 14 -4.25 -2.17 2.62
CA VAL A 14 -3.68 -1.10 3.45
C VAL A 14 -4.15 0.29 2.97
N LEU A 15 -4.26 0.48 1.66
CA LEU A 15 -4.79 1.71 1.07
C LEU A 15 -6.27 1.92 1.42
N ASP A 16 -7.07 0.84 1.38
CA ASP A 16 -8.50 0.91 1.77
C ASP A 16 -8.69 1.23 3.24
N VAL A 17 -7.94 0.56 4.12
CA VAL A 17 -8.00 0.83 5.56
C VAL A 17 -7.61 2.28 5.83
N TYR A 18 -6.50 2.76 5.26
CA TYR A 18 -6.06 4.13 5.47
C TYR A 18 -7.12 5.16 5.00
N LEU A 19 -7.74 4.94 3.83
CA LEU A 19 -8.81 5.80 3.32
C LEU A 19 -10.06 5.73 4.21
N ALA A 20 -10.47 4.53 4.63
CA ALA A 20 -11.63 4.31 5.49
C ALA A 20 -11.47 4.95 6.87
N MET A 21 -10.26 4.97 7.40
CA MET A 21 -9.92 5.63 8.67
C MET A 21 -9.92 7.16 8.56
N GLY A 22 -10.08 7.73 7.36
CA GLY A 22 -10.09 9.18 7.13
C GLY A 22 -8.77 9.83 7.53
N TRP A 23 -7.64 9.14 7.30
CA TRP A 23 -6.30 9.60 7.65
C TRP A 23 -5.65 10.49 6.60
N LYS A 24 -6.31 10.71 5.46
CA LYS A 24 -5.88 11.68 4.46
C LYS A 24 -5.58 13.04 5.10
N GLY A 25 -4.36 13.54 4.91
CA GLY A 25 -3.90 14.82 5.44
C GLY A 25 -3.61 14.83 6.96
N LYS A 26 -3.75 13.69 7.65
CA LYS A 26 -3.48 13.55 9.09
C LYS A 26 -2.14 12.87 9.41
N GLY A 27 -1.53 12.21 8.42
CA GLY A 27 -0.24 11.53 8.56
C GLY A 27 0.21 10.90 7.24
N SER A 28 1.43 10.40 7.15
CA SER A 28 1.94 9.70 5.96
C SER A 28 1.64 8.20 5.99
N LEU A 29 1.18 7.62 4.88
CA LEU A 29 1.07 6.17 4.69
C LEU A 29 2.30 5.63 3.98
N ILE A 30 2.84 4.53 4.50
CA ILE A 30 4.07 3.94 4.00
C ILE A 30 3.86 2.45 3.76
N ILE A 31 4.38 1.93 2.65
CA ILE A 31 4.20 0.52 2.32
C ILE A 31 5.56 -0.06 1.96
N GLU A 32 6.03 -1.01 2.77
CA GLU A 32 7.19 -1.83 2.44
C GLU A 32 6.78 -2.92 1.46
N ILE A 33 7.53 -3.03 0.37
CA ILE A 33 7.29 -4.00 -0.70
C ILE A 33 8.51 -4.92 -0.73
N GLY A 34 8.29 -6.19 -0.41
CA GLY A 34 9.32 -7.23 -0.41
C GLY A 34 9.67 -7.75 -1.80
N SER A 35 8.82 -7.51 -2.81
CA SER A 35 9.11 -7.87 -4.20
C SER A 35 9.60 -6.69 -5.04
N ASN A 36 10.83 -6.81 -5.53
CA ASN A 36 11.40 -5.88 -6.52
C ASN A 36 10.57 -5.81 -7.82
N GLU A 37 9.90 -6.89 -8.21
CA GLU A 37 9.04 -6.89 -9.40
C GLU A 37 7.82 -6.01 -9.18
N VAL A 38 7.12 -6.20 -8.05
CA VAL A 38 5.94 -5.41 -7.67
C VAL A 38 6.33 -3.94 -7.52
N PHE A 39 7.46 -3.66 -6.88
CA PHE A 39 7.99 -2.31 -6.75
C PHE A 39 8.22 -1.65 -8.13
N SER A 40 8.91 -2.36 -9.03
CA SER A 40 9.18 -1.89 -10.39
C SER A 40 7.91 -1.61 -11.19
N TRP A 41 6.84 -2.40 -11.00
CA TRP A 41 5.55 -2.21 -11.65
C TRP A 41 4.79 -0.98 -11.16
N ILE A 42 4.91 -0.65 -9.86
CA ILE A 42 4.34 0.56 -9.28
C ILE A 42 5.06 1.79 -9.83
N GLU A 43 6.39 1.78 -9.82
CA GLU A 43 7.20 2.91 -10.28
C GLU A 43 7.09 3.13 -11.79
N ASN A 44 7.13 2.04 -12.58
CA ASN A 44 7.19 2.11 -14.02
C ASN A 44 6.06 1.34 -14.70
N LYS A 45 5.12 2.10 -15.30
CA LYS A 45 3.98 1.54 -16.04
C LYS A 45 4.39 0.61 -17.20
N ARG A 46 5.56 0.81 -17.80
CA ARG A 46 6.04 0.02 -18.94
C ARG A 46 6.44 -1.40 -18.58
N LEU A 47 6.78 -1.65 -17.30
CA LEU A 47 7.21 -2.95 -16.83
C LEU A 47 6.04 -3.85 -16.41
N ARG A 48 4.81 -3.32 -16.37
CA ARG A 48 3.64 -4.05 -15.86
C ARG A 48 3.19 -5.14 -16.83
N PRO A 49 2.87 -6.34 -16.32
CA PRO A 49 2.14 -7.33 -17.07
C PRO A 49 0.82 -6.77 -17.58
N TRP A 50 0.48 -7.07 -18.84
CA TRP A 50 -0.73 -6.55 -19.49
C TRP A 50 -2.00 -6.84 -18.68
N MET A 51 -2.10 -8.07 -18.13
CA MET A 51 -3.25 -8.51 -17.34
C MET A 51 -3.44 -7.73 -16.03
N LEU A 52 -2.39 -7.10 -15.50
CA LEU A 52 -2.42 -6.39 -14.22
C LEU A 52 -2.58 -4.87 -14.39
N GLN A 53 -2.71 -4.37 -15.63
CA GLN A 53 -2.81 -2.93 -15.90
C GLN A 53 -3.98 -2.25 -15.17
N SER A 54 -5.14 -2.91 -15.10
CA SER A 54 -6.33 -2.39 -14.40
C SER A 54 -6.11 -2.31 -12.90
N ILE A 55 -5.52 -3.35 -12.29
CA ILE A 55 -5.22 -3.42 -10.86
C ILE A 55 -4.25 -2.31 -10.46
N PHE A 56 -3.14 -2.15 -11.19
CA PHE A 56 -2.17 -1.08 -10.89
C PHE A 56 -2.71 0.31 -11.19
N LYS A 57 -3.68 0.46 -12.10
CA LYS A 57 -4.40 1.72 -12.28
C LYS A 57 -5.24 2.04 -11.05
N ASP A 58 -5.91 1.04 -10.48
CA ASP A 58 -6.71 1.21 -9.27
C ASP A 58 -5.84 1.52 -8.04
N ILE A 59 -4.73 0.78 -7.84
CA ILE A 59 -3.74 1.07 -6.79
C ILE A 59 -3.26 2.52 -6.90
N LYS A 60 -2.89 2.97 -8.11
CA LYS A 60 -2.45 4.36 -8.31
C LYS A 60 -3.56 5.37 -7.96
N ASN A 61 -4.79 5.14 -8.38
CA ASN A 61 -5.91 6.02 -8.04
C ASN A 61 -6.12 6.12 -6.52
N ARG A 62 -5.90 5.02 -5.78
CA ARG A 62 -5.98 5.00 -4.32
C ARG A 62 -4.79 5.74 -3.70
N MET A 63 -3.58 5.52 -4.20
CA MET A 63 -2.36 6.26 -3.79
C MET A 63 -2.52 7.78 -3.98
N ASP A 64 -3.09 8.20 -5.11
CA ASP A 64 -3.34 9.62 -5.39
C ASP A 64 -4.37 10.22 -4.40
N LYS A 65 -5.27 9.41 -3.84
CA LYS A 65 -6.24 9.85 -2.82
C LYS A 65 -5.61 9.98 -1.42
N VAL A 66 -4.58 9.20 -1.11
CA VAL A 66 -3.92 9.21 0.21
C VAL A 66 -2.81 10.26 0.34
N GLU A 67 -2.48 11.01 -0.71
CA GLU A 67 -1.36 11.97 -0.72
C GLU A 67 -0.05 11.34 -0.17
N CYS A 68 0.25 10.11 -0.59
CA CYS A 68 1.54 9.49 -0.27
C CYS A 68 2.68 10.37 -0.83
N LEU A 69 3.41 11.07 0.06
CA LEU A 69 4.59 11.84 -0.31
C LEU A 69 5.66 10.89 -0.84
N ARG A 70 6.06 11.07 -2.10
CA ARG A 70 7.22 10.40 -2.70
C ARG A 70 8.49 11.04 -2.15
N HIS A 71 9.10 10.44 -1.13
CA HIS A 71 10.54 10.59 -0.91
C HIS A 71 11.23 9.33 -1.43
N GLY A 72 12.34 9.51 -2.15
CA GLY A 72 12.97 8.49 -2.97
C GLY A 72 13.19 7.16 -2.25
N ALA A 73 12.85 6.07 -2.93
CA ALA A 73 13.11 4.66 -2.62
C ALA A 73 12.70 4.10 -1.24
N GLU A 74 12.33 4.94 -0.26
CA GLU A 74 11.86 4.52 1.05
C GLU A 74 10.66 5.34 1.46
N TYR A 75 9.59 4.63 1.76
CA TYR A 75 8.47 5.14 2.52
C TYR A 75 8.70 4.54 3.94
N ILE A 76 8.49 5.29 5.05
CA ILE A 76 8.60 4.94 6.51
C ILE A 76 7.26 4.78 7.31
N MET A 77 6.88 3.56 7.76
CA MET A 77 5.60 3.31 8.46
C MET A 77 5.83 3.03 9.95
N SER A 78 5.99 4.05 10.79
CA SER A 78 5.98 3.85 12.25
C SER A 78 4.56 3.76 12.80
N ASP A 79 3.63 4.57 12.29
CA ASP A 79 2.39 4.84 13.05
C ASP A 79 1.25 3.85 12.76
N VAL A 80 1.18 3.29 11.54
CA VAL A 80 0.08 2.40 11.13
C VAL A 80 0.28 0.97 11.62
N VAL A 81 1.52 0.44 11.59
CA VAL A 81 1.81 -0.91 12.10
C VAL A 81 1.55 -0.96 13.60
N GLU A 82 2.00 0.06 14.35
CA GLU A 82 1.74 0.15 15.78
C GLU A 82 0.24 0.28 16.10
N PHE A 83 -0.51 1.06 15.31
CA PHE A 83 -1.97 1.18 15.46
C PHE A 83 -2.71 -0.11 15.12
N LEU A 84 -2.32 -0.83 14.06
CA LEU A 84 -2.93 -2.12 13.68
C LEU A 84 -2.58 -3.21 14.68
N LEU A 85 -1.36 -3.23 15.22
CA LEU A 85 -0.97 -4.14 16.31
C LEU A 85 -1.81 -3.85 17.56
N LYS A 86 -1.94 -2.57 17.95
CA LYS A 86 -2.74 -2.14 19.10
C LYS A 86 -4.22 -2.46 18.89
N SER A 87 -4.76 -2.25 17.69
CA SER A 87 -6.15 -2.54 17.36
C SER A 87 -6.41 -4.04 17.36
N TRP A 88 -5.53 -4.86 16.77
CA TRP A 88 -5.64 -6.32 16.78
C TRP A 88 -5.60 -6.89 18.21
N LEU A 89 -4.68 -6.40 19.05
CA LEU A 89 -4.62 -6.76 20.47
C LEU A 89 -5.88 -6.34 21.23
N ALA A 90 -6.49 -5.20 20.86
CA ALA A 90 -7.71 -4.71 21.51
C ALA A 90 -8.98 -5.51 21.14
N VAL A 91 -9.03 -6.18 19.99
CA VAL A 91 -10.14 -7.07 19.59
C VAL A 91 -9.89 -8.55 19.90
N SER A 92 -8.72 -8.90 20.46
CA SER A 92 -8.36 -10.27 20.86
C SER A 92 -8.57 -10.54 22.37
N VAL A 93 -9.39 -9.71 23.05
CA VAL A 93 -9.80 -9.89 24.46
C VAL A 93 -11.19 -10.50 24.54
#